data_AF-A0A9D6SEA7-F1
#
_entry.id   AF-A0A9D6SEA7-F1
#
_cell.length_a   1.000
_cell.length_b   1.000
_cell.length_c   1.000
_cell.angle_alpha   90.00
_cell.angle_beta   90.00
_cell.angle_gamma   90.00
#
_symmetry.space_group_name_H-M   'P 1'
#
loop_
_entity.id
_entity.type
_entity.pdbx_description
1 polymer ?
#
loop_
_entity_poly.entity_id
_entity_poly.type
_entity_poly.pdbx_seq_one_letter_code
_entity_poly.pdbx_strand_id
1 'polypeptide(L)'
;VIRKHYLHPYSHFERDLFESLERRGFDYRSCNRMGEYTISYDVYDPKTRKNLGEWVPAWCFPFIRWALREHGGKCPLKIDWFAARGVRPENPVVVHDLREGRAVPLSDHDAIGIDVPAGDAKS
;
A
#
# COMPACT_ATOMS: atom_id res chain seq x y z
N VAL A 1 -13.33 3.64 -7.41
CA VAL A 1 -12.27 3.83 -6.39
C VAL A 1 -12.78 4.84 -5.38
N ILE A 2 -12.80 4.48 -4.09
CA ILE A 2 -13.23 5.38 -3.00
C ILE A 2 -12.34 6.63 -3.02
N ARG A 3 -12.90 7.85 -2.95
CA ARG A 3 -12.09 9.07 -2.89
C ARG A 3 -11.48 9.21 -1.48
N LYS A 4 -10.20 9.59 -1.37
CA LYS A 4 -9.43 9.68 -0.10
C LYS A 4 -9.38 8.35 0.69
N HIS A 5 -9.31 7.23 -0.03
CA HIS A 5 -9.33 5.88 0.54
C HIS A 5 -8.00 5.44 1.15
N TYR A 6 -6.90 6.11 0.79
CA TYR A 6 -5.61 5.83 1.39
C TYR A 6 -5.42 6.71 2.61
N LEU A 7 -5.08 6.06 3.73
CA LEU A 7 -4.67 6.74 4.94
C LEU A 7 -3.46 7.62 4.59
N HIS A 8 -3.36 8.79 5.21
CA HIS A 8 -2.19 9.66 5.13
C HIS A 8 -1.33 9.46 6.39
N PRO A 9 -0.68 8.28 6.57
CA PRO A 9 -0.01 7.96 7.83
C PRO A 9 1.11 8.97 8.11
N TYR A 10 1.79 9.44 7.07
CA TYR A 10 2.80 10.50 7.13
C TYR A 10 2.30 11.86 7.64
N SER A 11 0.99 12.09 7.75
CA SER A 11 0.44 13.34 8.27
C SER A 11 0.07 13.27 9.76
N HIS A 12 -0.30 12.09 10.28
CA HIS A 12 -0.82 11.97 11.65
C HIS A 12 -0.28 10.73 12.36
N PHE A 13 -0.65 9.53 11.89
CA PHE A 13 -0.44 8.30 12.64
C PHE A 13 1.04 7.92 12.77
N GLU A 14 1.77 7.98 11.66
CA GLU A 14 3.21 7.65 11.57
C GLU A 14 4.07 8.88 11.29
N ARG A 15 3.57 10.09 11.62
CA ARG A 15 4.24 11.34 11.25
C ARG A 15 5.72 11.33 11.64
N ASP A 16 6.02 10.94 12.87
CA ASP A 16 7.39 10.98 13.41
C ASP A 16 8.33 9.97 12.69
N LEU A 17 7.80 8.84 12.21
CA LEU A 17 8.53 7.88 11.41
C LEU A 17 8.90 8.48 10.04
N PHE A 18 7.92 9.04 9.34
CA PHE A 18 8.13 9.64 8.02
C PHE A 18 9.03 10.88 8.08
N GLU A 19 8.88 11.73 9.10
CA GLU A 19 9.82 12.82 9.38
C GLU A 19 11.23 12.29 9.65
N SER A 20 11.37 11.18 10.38
CA SER A 20 12.69 10.60 10.62
C SER A 20 13.33 10.02 9.35
N LEU A 21 12.56 9.54 8.38
CA LEU A 21 13.07 9.14 7.07
C LEU A 21 13.61 10.36 6.31
N GLU A 22 12.81 11.43 6.23
CA GLU A 22 13.19 12.68 5.56
C GLU A 22 14.46 13.29 6.18
N ARG A 23 14.53 13.38 7.53
CA ARG A 23 15.73 13.88 8.23
C ARG A 23 17.00 13.08 7.95
N ARG A 24 16.86 11.77 7.65
CA ARG A 24 17.99 10.88 7.31
C ARG A 24 18.33 10.88 5.82
N GLY A 25 17.66 11.72 5.04
CA GLY A 25 17.85 11.89 3.60
C GLY A 25 17.15 10.83 2.76
N PHE A 26 16.18 10.10 3.30
CA PHE A 26 15.36 9.18 2.51
C PHE A 26 14.22 9.92 1.82
N ASP A 27 14.06 9.67 0.52
CA ASP A 27 12.91 10.10 -0.26
C ASP A 27 11.93 8.93 -0.39
N TYR A 28 10.77 9.07 0.26
CA TYR A 28 9.64 8.16 0.05
C TYR A 28 8.58 8.79 -0.88
N ARG A 29 8.58 10.11 -1.08
CA ARG A 29 7.50 10.79 -1.81
C ARG A 29 7.63 10.55 -3.31
N SER A 30 8.85 10.65 -3.84
CA SER A 30 9.12 10.40 -5.26
C SER A 30 9.24 8.91 -5.57
N CYS A 31 9.51 8.08 -4.56
CA CYS A 31 9.60 6.63 -4.67
C CYS A 31 8.24 5.91 -4.71
N ASN A 32 7.12 6.62 -4.50
CA ASN A 32 5.81 5.99 -4.44
C ASN A 32 4.78 6.73 -5.31
N ARG A 33 3.85 5.97 -5.87
CA ARG A 33 2.65 6.53 -6.48
C ARG A 33 1.66 6.94 -5.38
N MET A 34 1.64 8.22 -5.05
CA MET A 34 0.73 8.77 -4.04
C MET A 34 -0.73 8.61 -4.50
N GLY A 35 -1.59 8.12 -3.62
CA GLY A 35 -3.00 7.87 -3.94
C GLY A 35 -3.32 6.49 -4.48
N GLU A 36 -2.33 5.64 -4.70
CA GLU A 36 -2.52 4.26 -5.12
C GLU A 36 -2.43 3.30 -3.93
N TYR A 37 -3.28 2.29 -3.92
CA TYR A 37 -3.32 1.28 -2.86
C TYR A 37 -2.30 0.18 -3.14
N THR A 38 -1.84 -0.50 -2.09
CA THR A 38 -0.90 -1.64 -2.19
C THR A 38 -1.52 -2.94 -1.68
N ILE A 39 -2.75 -2.87 -1.18
CA ILE A 39 -3.56 -4.04 -0.82
C ILE A 39 -5.03 -3.69 -1.04
N SER A 40 -5.83 -4.69 -1.37
CA SER A 40 -7.28 -4.56 -1.45
C SER A 40 -7.92 -5.60 -0.54
N TYR A 41 -8.60 -5.12 0.50
CA TYR A 41 -9.32 -5.98 1.41
C TYR A 41 -10.73 -6.28 0.87
N ASP A 42 -11.10 -7.55 0.72
CA ASP A 42 -12.46 -7.97 0.38
C ASP A 42 -13.15 -8.64 1.59
N VAL A 43 -14.23 -8.04 2.10
CA VAL A 43 -15.00 -8.56 3.25
C VAL A 43 -15.65 -9.92 2.99
N TYR A 44 -15.83 -10.29 1.72
CA TYR A 44 -16.47 -11.53 1.31
C TYR A 44 -15.46 -12.64 1.03
N ASP A 45 -14.18 -12.30 0.82
CA ASP A 45 -13.13 -13.30 0.66
C ASP A 45 -12.76 -13.94 2.00
N PRO A 46 -12.85 -15.28 2.14
CA PRO A 46 -12.57 -15.96 3.41
C PRO A 46 -11.14 -15.77 3.93
N LYS A 47 -10.14 -15.70 3.03
CA LYS A 47 -8.73 -15.52 3.42
C LYS A 47 -8.54 -14.13 4.00
N THR A 48 -9.01 -13.12 3.29
CA THR A 48 -8.92 -11.72 3.67
C THR A 48 -9.66 -11.49 4.98
N ARG A 49 -10.89 -12.02 5.11
CA ARG A 49 -11.66 -12.00 6.36
C ARG A 49 -10.94 -12.62 7.56
N LYS A 50 -10.25 -13.74 7.36
CA LYS A 50 -9.46 -14.37 8.43
C LYS A 50 -8.34 -13.44 8.88
N ASN A 51 -7.56 -12.89 7.94
CA ASN A 51 -6.46 -11.97 8.25
C ASN A 51 -6.95 -10.73 9.01
N LEU A 52 -8.04 -10.09 8.57
CA LEU A 52 -8.57 -8.92 9.31
C LEU A 52 -9.14 -9.31 10.68
N GLY A 53 -9.68 -10.51 10.83
CA GLY A 53 -10.19 -11.02 12.10
C GLY A 53 -9.13 -11.19 13.18
N GLU A 54 -7.85 -11.22 12.81
CA GLU A 54 -6.73 -11.18 13.77
C GLU A 54 -6.53 -9.77 14.36
N TRP A 55 -6.95 -8.72 13.63
CA TRP A 55 -6.75 -7.32 14.02
C TRP A 55 -8.00 -6.67 14.60
N VAL A 56 -9.21 -7.11 14.19
CA VAL A 56 -10.48 -6.52 14.64
C VAL A 56 -11.43 -7.57 15.20
N PRO A 57 -12.18 -7.25 16.28
CA PRO A 57 -13.18 -8.15 16.81
C PRO A 57 -14.29 -8.54 15.81
N ALA A 58 -14.84 -9.75 15.97
CA ALA A 58 -15.89 -10.29 15.12
C ALA A 58 -17.14 -9.38 15.01
N TRP A 59 -17.46 -8.64 16.08
CA TRP A 59 -18.62 -7.73 16.12
C TRP A 59 -18.46 -6.49 15.22
N CYS A 60 -17.24 -6.17 14.78
CA CYS A 60 -16.98 -5.06 13.85
C CYS A 60 -17.39 -5.41 12.41
N PHE A 61 -17.39 -6.69 12.04
CA PHE A 61 -17.61 -7.11 10.65
C PHE A 61 -18.97 -6.75 10.04
N PRO A 62 -20.11 -6.82 10.78
CA PRO A 62 -21.38 -6.29 10.29
C PRO A 62 -21.30 -4.81 9.88
N PHE A 63 -20.63 -3.98 10.68
CA PHE A 63 -20.44 -2.57 10.37
C PHE A 63 -19.55 -2.37 9.15
N ILE A 64 -18.41 -3.07 9.08
CA ILE A 64 -17.48 -2.98 7.95
C ILE A 64 -18.17 -3.38 6.64
N ARG A 65 -18.97 -4.46 6.64
CA ARG A 65 -19.76 -4.86 5.47
C ARG A 65 -20.78 -3.80 5.06
N TRP A 66 -21.50 -3.23 6.03
CA TRP A 66 -22.47 -2.17 5.77
C TRP A 66 -21.81 -0.93 5.17
N ALA A 67 -20.65 -0.51 5.70
CA ALA A 67 -19.91 0.66 5.24
C ALA A 67 -19.33 0.47 3.83
N LEU A 68 -18.91 -0.75 3.49
CA LEU A 68 -18.32 -1.06 2.18
C LEU A 68 -19.35 -1.54 1.14
N ARG A 69 -20.65 -1.56 1.46
CA ARG A 69 -21.69 -2.12 0.57
C ARG A 69 -21.72 -1.44 -0.80
N GLU A 70 -21.53 -0.12 -0.85
CA GLU A 70 -21.56 0.69 -2.07
C GLU A 70 -20.26 0.57 -2.87
N HIS A 71 -19.27 -0.13 -2.32
CA HIS A 71 -17.97 -0.40 -2.91
C HIS A 71 -17.73 -1.89 -3.13
N GLY A 72 -18.82 -2.68 -3.19
CA GLY A 72 -18.74 -4.12 -3.43
C GLY A 72 -18.01 -4.89 -2.35
N GLY A 73 -17.94 -4.36 -1.12
CA GLY A 73 -17.21 -4.98 -0.02
C GLY A 73 -15.69 -4.79 -0.06
N LYS A 74 -15.17 -4.01 -1.03
CA LYS A 74 -13.74 -3.81 -1.23
C LYS A 74 -13.22 -2.54 -0.57
N CYS A 75 -12.13 -2.66 0.15
CA CYS A 75 -11.44 -1.56 0.81
C CYS A 75 -9.97 -1.51 0.34
N PRO A 76 -9.66 -0.69 -0.67
CA PRO A 76 -8.27 -0.46 -1.07
C PRO A 76 -7.54 0.33 0.03
N LEU A 77 -6.33 -0.12 0.39
CA LEU A 77 -5.49 0.51 1.41
C LEU A 77 -4.04 0.63 0.90
N LYS A 78 -3.36 1.72 1.24
CA LYS A 78 -1.91 1.83 1.07
C LYS A 78 -1.24 1.60 2.42
N ILE A 79 -0.58 0.46 2.55
CA ILE A 79 0.16 0.09 3.78
C ILE A 79 1.65 -0.12 3.51
N ASP A 80 2.04 -0.31 2.25
CA ASP A 80 3.42 -0.47 1.84
C ASP A 80 3.99 0.84 1.30
N TRP A 81 5.23 1.12 1.66
CA TRP A 81 5.97 2.33 1.31
C TRP A 81 7.41 1.97 0.95
N PHE A 82 7.89 2.49 -0.18
CA PHE A 82 9.30 2.39 -0.55
C PHE A 82 10.03 3.70 -0.22
N ALA A 83 11.17 3.64 0.46
CA ALA A 83 11.98 4.80 0.78
C ALA A 83 13.43 4.56 0.39
N ALA A 84 14.02 5.46 -0.40
CA ALA A 84 15.37 5.29 -0.91
C ALA A 84 16.22 6.54 -0.64
N ARG A 85 17.54 6.36 -0.60
CA ARG A 85 18.51 7.44 -0.40
C ARG A 85 19.67 7.28 -1.38
N GLY A 86 20.12 8.39 -1.94
CA GLY A 86 21.26 8.40 -2.87
C GLY A 86 20.94 7.82 -4.25
N VAL A 87 19.66 7.64 -4.57
CA VAL A 87 19.18 7.24 -5.89
C VAL A 87 18.20 8.28 -6.40
N ARG A 88 18.10 8.40 -7.73
CA ARG A 88 17.08 9.20 -8.39
C ARG A 88 15.94 8.27 -8.82
N PRO A 89 14.81 8.21 -8.08
CA PRO A 89 13.70 7.37 -8.49
C PRO A 89 13.00 7.97 -9.72
N GLU A 90 12.68 7.11 -10.67
CA GLU A 90 11.87 7.44 -11.84
C GLU A 90 10.68 6.48 -11.95
N ASN A 91 9.60 6.94 -12.58
CA ASN A 91 8.42 6.14 -12.93
C ASN A 91 7.87 5.22 -11.81
N PRO A 92 7.57 5.73 -10.59
CA PRO A 92 7.02 4.89 -9.53
C PRO A 92 5.67 4.30 -9.95
N VAL A 93 5.50 3.00 -9.75
CA VAL A 93 4.32 2.23 -10.15
C VAL A 93 3.90 1.26 -9.06
N VAL A 94 2.59 0.99 -8.98
CA VAL A 94 2.07 -0.17 -8.26
C VAL A 94 1.59 -1.20 -9.27
N VAL A 95 2.16 -2.41 -9.21
CA VAL A 95 1.81 -3.52 -10.10
C VAL A 95 0.76 -4.38 -9.41
N HIS A 96 -0.49 -4.20 -9.83
CA HIS A 96 -1.61 -4.95 -9.29
C HIS A 96 -1.69 -6.37 -9.85
N ASP A 97 -2.11 -7.32 -9.02
CA ASP A 97 -2.45 -8.69 -9.43
C ASP A 97 -1.30 -9.42 -10.17
N LEU A 98 -0.07 -9.26 -9.68
CA LEU A 98 1.11 -9.91 -10.27
C LEU A 98 1.04 -11.44 -10.11
N ARG A 99 0.97 -12.16 -11.23
CA ARG A 99 0.75 -13.63 -11.24
C ARG A 99 1.87 -14.47 -11.83
N GLU A 100 2.72 -13.93 -12.71
CA GLU A 100 3.79 -14.67 -13.40
C GLU A 100 3.38 -16.08 -13.86
N GLY A 101 2.22 -16.19 -14.54
CA GLY A 101 1.70 -17.46 -15.06
C GLY A 101 0.98 -18.36 -14.03
N ARG A 102 0.80 -17.91 -12.78
CA ARG A 102 0.05 -18.64 -11.74
C ARG A 102 -1.45 -18.34 -11.78
N ALA A 103 -2.24 -19.31 -11.32
CA ALA A 103 -3.69 -19.14 -11.16
C ALA A 103 -4.04 -18.17 -10.02
N VAL A 104 -3.19 -18.10 -8.99
CA VAL A 104 -3.32 -17.18 -7.85
C VAL A 104 -2.22 -16.12 -7.90
N PRO A 105 -2.47 -14.91 -7.38
CA PRO A 105 -1.44 -13.87 -7.26
C PRO A 105 -0.22 -14.35 -6.47
N LEU A 106 0.95 -13.79 -6.79
CA LEU A 106 2.21 -14.10 -6.09
C LEU A 106 2.19 -13.65 -4.62
N SER A 107 1.47 -12.57 -4.36
CA SER A 107 1.38 -11.90 -3.07
C SER A 107 -0.05 -11.40 -2.87
N ASP A 108 -0.50 -11.29 -1.63
CA ASP A 108 -1.73 -10.57 -1.28
C ASP A 108 -1.54 -9.05 -1.24
N HIS A 109 -0.29 -8.58 -1.29
CA HIS A 109 0.08 -7.18 -1.51
C HIS A 109 0.54 -6.97 -2.95
N ASP A 110 0.18 -5.82 -3.52
CA ASP A 110 0.63 -5.35 -4.83
C ASP A 110 2.08 -4.84 -4.75
N ALA A 111 2.86 -5.12 -5.80
CA ALA A 111 4.27 -4.78 -5.81
C ALA A 111 4.49 -3.28 -6.07
N ILE A 112 5.41 -2.66 -5.35
CA ILE A 112 5.90 -1.30 -5.66
C ILE A 112 7.12 -1.44 -6.57
N GLY A 113 7.03 -0.83 -7.76
CA GLY A 113 8.14 -0.72 -8.70
C GLY A 113 8.64 0.72 -8.80
N ILE A 114 9.95 0.87 -8.96
CA ILE A 114 10.58 2.13 -9.34
C ILE A 114 11.69 1.83 -10.36
N ASP A 115 11.89 2.76 -11.28
CA ASP A 115 13.07 2.76 -12.13
C ASP A 115 14.20 3.50 -11.40
N VAL A 116 15.40 2.92 -11.44
CA VAL A 116 16.62 3.57 -10.96
C VAL A 116 17.58 3.63 -12.14
N PRO A 117 17.81 4.82 -12.73
CA PRO A 117 18.77 4.97 -13.81
C PRO A 117 20.16 4.52 -13.36
N ALA A 118 20.86 3.81 -14.24
CA ALA A 118 22.25 3.45 -14.00
C ALA A 118 23.15 4.69 -14.24
N GLY A 119 23.51 5.41 -13.17
CA GLY A 119 24.56 6.45 -13.14
C GLY A 119 24.15 7.69 -12.30
N ASP A 120 24.90 8.22 -11.33
CA ASP A 120 26.29 8.01 -10.89
C ASP A 120 26.32 7.49 -9.45
N ALA A 121 26.66 6.22 -9.24
CA ALA A 121 27.19 5.81 -7.95
C ALA A 121 28.56 6.51 -7.82
N LYS A 122 28.60 7.67 -7.16
CA LYS A 122 29.86 8.32 -6.81
C LYS A 122 30.66 7.35 -5.93
N SER A 123 31.67 6.74 -6.52
CA SER A 123 32.84 6.15 -5.86
C SER A 123 33.52 7.18 -4.96
#